data_AF-A0A523DAJ0-F1
#
_entry.id   AF-A0A523DAJ0-F1
#
_cell.length_a   1.000
_cell.length_b   1.000
_cell.length_c   1.000
_cell.angle_alpha   90.00
_cell.angle_beta   90.00
_cell.angle_gamma   90.00
#
_symmetry.space_group_name_H-M   'P 1'
#
loop_
_entity.id
_entity.type
_entity.pdbx_description
1 polymer ?
#
loop_
_entity_poly.entity_id
_entity_poly.type
_entity_poly.pdbx_seq_one_letter_code
_entity_poly.pdbx_strand_id
1 'polypeptide(L)'
;MHKFSTAATGFSLLTAMMLILFMISSSLFLHLRIRTQWQMAADVESQLYSLVLAENGIEYARTLLPHMELNLLLAGLDGTFSGIHSSEWRNPMSFAEALRVDPSTWKPPHDDGLPFYDGQPLLPGRHPGAREGYFFLKFSNNPEESPEHDEDHIILVRSLGIVPTLVQDFLFPHLRNSVVLLEARFRQERAFSLPSPLTLLGHSGSFQWEGEGFSIEGKETFAITLLSTSPSTLYPDLVSSLSGSQPQSIQGHGVHPSIQEVSPQDLKEPMAQHLLTPGFWNHFLLQLPKFTNDPAHGIVFLPEGGVFDRPLSGILVAQKNLILGNGAQIRGLLLHLGQGKLTLREQSQVIGGIWMSNFGTMGDKLKAGPIALQVSDSSAILYDQAAIGAALTLLPPTQLGWRILFPETVE
;
A
#
# COMPACT_ATOMS: atom_id res chain seq x y z
N MET A 1 96.56 20.73 5.15
CA MET A 1 95.66 20.02 4.23
C MET A 1 94.39 19.49 4.94
N HIS A 2 93.85 20.19 5.95
CA HIS A 2 92.71 19.72 6.79
C HIS A 2 91.43 20.56 6.68
N LYS A 3 91.41 21.64 5.88
CA LYS A 3 90.27 22.59 5.82
C LYS A 3 89.19 22.26 4.77
N PHE A 4 89.39 21.25 3.93
CA PHE A 4 88.40 20.87 2.90
C PHE A 4 87.43 19.75 3.33
N SER A 5 87.66 19.11 4.49
CA SER A 5 86.83 17.98 4.94
C SER A 5 85.50 18.40 5.59
N THR A 6 85.42 19.58 6.21
CA THR A 6 84.23 20.04 6.95
C THR A 6 83.10 20.52 6.04
N ALA A 7 83.43 21.03 4.84
CA ALA A 7 82.43 21.50 3.87
C ALA A 7 81.64 20.34 3.24
N ALA A 8 82.31 19.24 2.91
CA ALA A 8 81.66 18.06 2.32
C ALA A 8 80.72 17.35 3.31
N THR A 9 81.10 17.27 4.59
CA THR A 9 80.25 16.71 5.65
C THR A 9 79.02 17.58 5.92
N GLY A 10 79.15 18.91 5.88
CA GLY A 10 78.02 19.83 6.06
C GLY A 10 76.98 19.73 4.93
N PHE A 11 77.44 19.62 3.68
CA PHE A 11 76.56 19.42 2.53
C PHE A 11 75.81 18.07 2.57
N SER A 12 76.50 17.00 3.01
CA SER A 12 75.90 15.67 3.16
C SER A 12 74.83 15.64 4.26
N LEU A 13 75.04 16.35 5.38
CA LEU A 13 74.04 16.46 6.44
C LEU A 13 72.80 17.24 5.97
N LEU A 14 73.00 18.36 5.27
CA LEU A 14 71.88 19.19 4.79
C LEU A 14 71.04 18.44 3.75
N THR A 15 71.67 17.73 2.82
CA THR A 15 70.96 16.89 1.85
C THR A 15 70.20 15.75 2.53
N ALA A 16 70.79 15.07 3.54
CA ALA A 16 70.09 14.06 4.32
C ALA A 16 68.89 14.64 5.09
N MET A 17 69.03 15.81 5.73
CA MET A 17 67.93 16.49 6.42
C MET A 17 66.80 16.89 5.47
N MET A 18 67.13 17.43 4.29
CA MET A 18 66.13 17.76 3.28
C MET A 18 65.40 16.51 2.77
N LEU A 19 66.12 15.41 2.57
CA LEU A 19 65.52 14.14 2.14
C LEU A 19 64.60 13.56 3.21
N ILE A 20 65.01 13.59 4.49
CA ILE A 20 64.17 13.17 5.62
C ILE A 20 62.92 14.05 5.72
N LEU A 21 63.06 15.37 5.63
CA LEU A 21 61.92 16.30 5.66
C LEU A 21 60.95 16.05 4.50
N PHE A 22 61.48 15.81 3.30
CA PHE A 22 60.68 15.47 2.13
C PHE A 22 59.93 14.14 2.30
N MET A 23 60.60 13.11 2.85
CA MET A 23 59.98 11.82 3.14
C MET A 23 58.89 11.94 4.21
N ILE A 24 59.12 12.71 5.29
CA ILE A 24 58.12 12.96 6.33
C ILE A 24 56.92 13.74 5.75
N SER A 25 57.18 14.79 4.98
CA SER A 25 56.14 15.60 4.35
C SER A 25 55.28 14.77 3.38
N SER A 26 55.93 13.93 2.56
CA SER A 26 55.25 13.04 1.62
C SER A 26 54.47 11.93 2.32
N SER A 27 55.01 11.35 3.40
CA SER A 27 54.30 10.39 4.24
C SER A 27 53.08 11.01 4.91
N LEU A 28 53.20 12.24 5.43
CA LEU A 28 52.08 12.96 6.02
C LEU A 28 51.00 13.27 4.97
N PHE A 29 51.41 13.74 3.80
CA PHE A 29 50.48 14.01 2.69
C PHE A 29 49.74 12.75 2.24
N LEU A 30 50.43 11.62 2.09
CA LEU A 30 49.81 10.35 1.74
C LEU A 30 48.84 9.88 2.83
N HIS A 31 49.22 10.00 4.10
CA HIS A 31 48.36 9.63 5.22
C HIS A 31 47.08 10.48 5.26
N LEU A 32 47.19 11.79 5.04
CA LEU A 32 46.04 12.69 4.93
C LEU A 32 45.14 12.30 3.74
N ARG A 33 45.73 11.99 2.58
CA ARG A 33 44.97 11.55 1.39
C ARG A 33 44.22 10.25 1.64
N ILE A 34 44.88 9.22 2.17
CA ILE A 34 44.25 7.92 2.49
C ILE A 34 43.11 8.14 3.50
N ARG A 35 43.33 8.95 4.54
CA ARG A 35 42.30 9.27 5.52
C ARG A 35 41.09 9.94 4.88
N THR A 36 41.31 10.96 4.03
CA THR A 36 40.21 11.65 3.33
C THR A 36 39.44 10.73 2.40
N GLN A 37 40.12 9.85 1.65
CA GLN A 37 39.46 8.88 0.78
C GLN A 37 38.67 7.83 1.56
N TRP A 38 39.21 7.35 2.68
CA TRP A 38 38.52 6.40 3.54
C TRP A 38 37.28 7.02 4.19
N GLN A 39 37.37 8.27 4.64
CA GLN A 39 36.22 9.02 5.16
C GLN A 39 35.14 9.20 4.09
N MET A 40 35.50 9.61 2.88
CA MET A 40 34.55 9.73 1.77
C MET A 40 33.88 8.39 1.43
N ALA A 41 34.65 7.29 1.42
CA ALA A 41 34.10 5.97 1.16
C ALA A 41 33.14 5.51 2.26
N ALA A 42 33.50 5.73 3.53
CA ALA A 42 32.65 5.41 4.68
C ALA A 42 31.36 6.25 4.68
N ASP A 43 31.44 7.55 4.35
CA ASP A 43 30.29 8.44 4.27
C ASP A 43 29.32 8.01 3.15
N VAL A 44 29.84 7.66 1.97
CA VAL A 44 29.03 7.16 0.85
C VAL A 44 28.39 5.81 1.19
N GLU A 45 29.14 4.88 1.78
CA GLU A 45 28.61 3.60 2.21
C GLU A 45 27.50 3.78 3.25
N SER A 46 27.73 4.64 4.25
CA SER A 46 26.76 4.94 5.32
C SER A 46 25.49 5.61 4.77
N GLN A 47 25.60 6.51 3.78
CA GLN A 47 24.46 7.09 3.06
C GLN A 47 23.67 6.05 2.23
N LEU A 48 24.35 5.11 1.57
CA LEU A 48 23.68 4.05 0.83
C LEU A 48 22.91 3.12 1.79
N TYR A 49 23.50 2.78 2.94
CA TYR A 49 22.81 1.99 3.95
C TYR A 49 21.60 2.72 4.53
N SER A 50 21.70 4.02 4.84
CA SER A 50 20.55 4.78 5.35
C SER A 50 19.42 4.86 4.32
N LEU A 51 19.74 4.95 3.02
CA LEU A 51 18.73 4.85 1.95
C LEU A 51 18.03 3.49 1.94
N VAL A 52 18.78 2.38 1.99
CA VAL A 52 18.20 1.03 2.04
C VAL A 52 17.30 0.85 3.28
N LEU A 53 17.69 1.42 4.43
CA LEU A 53 16.86 1.38 5.64
C LEU A 53 15.57 2.17 5.49
N ALA A 54 15.62 3.34 4.86
CA ALA A 54 14.42 4.11 4.56
C ALA A 54 13.50 3.37 3.58
N GLU A 55 14.04 2.71 2.54
CA GLU A 55 13.25 1.88 1.63
C GLU A 55 12.59 0.71 2.35
N ASN A 56 13.33 0.02 3.22
CA ASN A 56 12.77 -1.05 4.04
C ASN A 56 11.62 -0.55 4.93
N GLY A 57 11.72 0.67 5.45
CA GLY A 57 10.62 1.27 6.20
C GLY A 57 9.38 1.53 5.35
N ILE A 58 9.54 2.01 4.11
CA ILE A 58 8.41 2.19 3.18
C ILE A 58 7.74 0.85 2.84
N GLU A 59 8.53 -0.19 2.54
CA GLU A 59 8.00 -1.54 2.26
C GLU A 59 7.31 -2.13 3.48
N TYR A 60 7.88 -1.95 4.66
CA TYR A 60 7.27 -2.38 5.90
C TYR A 60 5.95 -1.64 6.18
N ALA A 61 5.90 -0.32 5.98
CA ALA A 61 4.65 0.45 6.09
C ALA A 61 3.57 -0.08 5.15
N ARG A 62 3.93 -0.44 3.91
CA ARG A 62 2.99 -1.07 2.95
C ARG A 62 2.35 -2.34 3.50
N THR A 63 3.06 -3.14 4.30
CA THR A 63 2.51 -4.35 4.93
C THR A 63 1.58 -4.07 6.11
N LEU A 64 1.75 -2.93 6.79
CA LEU A 64 0.94 -2.56 7.96
C LEU A 64 -0.37 -1.89 7.58
N LEU A 65 -0.34 -1.02 6.57
CA LEU A 65 -1.47 -0.18 6.19
C LEU A 65 -2.80 -0.89 5.95
N PRO A 66 -2.85 -2.09 5.35
CA PRO A 66 -4.13 -2.78 5.16
C PRO A 66 -4.86 -3.06 6.47
N HIS A 67 -4.14 -3.20 7.58
CA HIS A 67 -4.67 -3.58 8.88
C HIS A 67 -4.93 -2.40 9.82
N MET A 68 -4.75 -1.17 9.32
CA MET A 68 -4.89 0.06 10.11
C MET A 68 -6.14 0.82 9.70
N GLU A 69 -6.80 1.42 10.69
CA GLU A 69 -7.79 2.46 10.42
C GLU A 69 -7.07 3.81 10.29
N LEU A 70 -7.19 4.46 9.14
CA LEU A 70 -6.40 5.64 8.80
C LEU A 70 -6.66 6.81 9.75
N ASN A 71 -7.93 7.08 10.12
CA ASN A 71 -8.23 8.21 11.00
C ASN A 71 -7.67 8.02 12.41
N LEU A 72 -7.78 6.80 12.95
CA LEU A 72 -7.10 6.47 14.22
C LEU A 72 -5.58 6.61 14.07
N LEU A 73 -4.99 6.06 13.01
CA LEU A 73 -3.56 6.17 12.75
C LEU A 73 -3.10 7.64 12.70
N LEU A 74 -3.84 8.51 12.02
CA LEU A 74 -3.52 9.93 11.91
C LEU A 74 -3.71 10.69 13.23
N ALA A 75 -4.77 10.39 13.98
CA ALA A 75 -5.07 11.04 15.25
C ALA A 75 -4.20 10.58 16.43
N GLY A 76 -3.43 9.50 16.29
CA GLY A 76 -2.63 8.94 17.38
C GLY A 76 -3.44 8.03 18.32
N LEU A 77 -2.77 7.40 19.28
CA LEU A 77 -3.38 6.50 20.26
C LEU A 77 -4.26 7.25 21.26
N ASP A 78 -3.91 8.50 21.56
CA ASP A 78 -4.70 9.38 22.42
C ASP A 78 -5.95 9.97 21.72
N GLY A 79 -6.05 9.79 20.40
CA GLY A 79 -7.15 10.28 19.56
C GLY A 79 -7.12 11.80 19.36
N THR A 80 -6.02 12.47 19.68
CA THR A 80 -5.86 13.92 19.57
C THR A 80 -4.63 14.29 18.76
N PHE A 81 -4.84 14.90 17.60
CA PHE A 81 -3.75 15.38 16.77
C PHE A 81 -2.94 16.50 17.45
N SER A 82 -1.67 16.25 17.71
CA SER A 82 -0.80 17.15 18.47
C SER A 82 0.36 17.77 17.66
N GLY A 83 0.51 17.39 16.38
CA GLY A 83 1.61 17.79 15.51
C GLY A 83 1.55 19.17 14.84
N ILE A 84 0.46 19.94 14.94
CA ILE A 84 0.21 21.17 14.13
C ILE A 84 1.32 22.24 14.24
N HIS A 85 2.06 22.29 15.35
CA HIS A 85 2.97 23.41 15.65
C HIS A 85 4.42 23.23 15.16
N SER A 86 4.77 22.08 14.57
CA SER A 86 6.12 21.86 14.03
C SER A 86 6.15 22.04 12.51
N SER A 87 7.13 22.79 11.99
CA SER A 87 7.32 22.94 10.53
C SER A 87 7.64 21.62 9.83
N GLU A 88 8.17 20.63 10.56
CA GLU A 88 8.52 19.30 10.07
C GLU A 88 7.64 18.19 10.68
N TRP A 89 6.39 18.49 11.06
CA TRP A 89 5.53 17.55 11.79
C TRP A 89 5.26 16.21 11.08
N ARG A 90 5.37 16.18 9.75
CA ARG A 90 5.24 14.95 8.94
C ARG A 90 6.47 14.05 9.01
N ASN A 91 7.62 14.59 9.44
CA ASN A 91 8.83 13.79 9.64
C ASN A 91 8.71 13.02 10.96
N PRO A 92 9.27 11.80 11.05
CA PRO A 92 9.38 11.11 12.34
C PRO A 92 10.13 11.96 13.38
N MET A 93 11.18 12.67 12.94
CA MET A 93 11.96 13.64 13.72
C MET A 93 12.59 14.66 12.77
N SER A 94 13.08 15.77 13.31
CA SER A 94 13.73 16.78 12.48
C SER A 94 15.07 16.30 11.92
N PHE A 95 15.49 16.79 10.75
CA PHE A 95 16.82 16.45 10.21
C PHE A 95 17.96 16.85 11.17
N ALA A 96 17.85 18.01 11.82
CA ALA A 96 18.85 18.51 12.76
C ALA A 96 19.00 17.58 13.98
N GLU A 97 17.88 17.04 14.47
CA GLU A 97 17.85 16.04 15.55
C GLU A 97 18.39 14.70 15.06
N ALA A 98 17.93 14.21 13.90
CA ALA A 98 18.33 12.92 13.32
C ALA A 98 19.83 12.79 13.12
N LEU A 99 20.54 13.89 12.82
CA LEU A 99 21.99 13.90 12.63
C LEU A 99 22.79 13.67 13.92
N ARG A 100 22.19 13.90 15.08
CA ARG A 100 22.87 13.94 16.40
C ARG A 100 22.31 12.98 17.42
N VAL A 101 21.06 12.54 17.23
CA VAL A 101 20.37 11.67 18.17
C VAL A 101 21.06 10.30 18.27
N ASP A 102 21.04 9.71 19.45
CA ASP A 102 21.27 8.27 19.56
C ASP A 102 19.94 7.56 19.25
N PRO A 103 19.80 6.92 18.07
CA PRO A 103 18.54 6.31 17.66
C PRO A 103 18.07 5.17 18.59
N SER A 104 18.96 4.62 19.44
CA SER A 104 18.58 3.58 20.39
C SER A 104 17.76 4.09 21.59
N THR A 105 17.88 5.37 21.91
CA THR A 105 17.26 6.01 23.09
C THR A 105 16.16 7.00 22.76
N TRP A 106 16.02 7.37 21.48
CA TRP A 106 15.03 8.34 21.05
C TRP A 106 13.59 7.87 21.29
N LYS A 107 12.72 8.83 21.62
CA LYS A 107 11.28 8.61 21.74
C LYS A 107 10.55 9.71 20.99
N PRO A 108 9.46 9.37 20.27
CA PRO A 108 8.67 10.37 19.57
C PRO A 108 8.01 11.33 20.56
N PRO A 109 7.98 12.64 20.26
CA PRO A 109 7.34 13.64 21.13
C PRO A 109 5.81 13.56 21.10
N HIS A 110 5.26 13.01 20.01
CA HIS A 110 3.83 12.87 19.74
C HIS A 110 3.58 11.49 19.13
N ASP A 111 2.41 10.92 19.38
CA ASP A 111 2.00 9.61 18.88
C ASP A 111 1.20 9.66 17.57
N ASP A 112 0.80 10.85 17.10
CA ASP A 112 0.16 11.05 15.79
C ASP A 112 0.90 10.27 14.70
N GLY A 113 0.20 9.55 13.82
CA GLY A 113 0.84 8.89 12.69
C GLY A 113 1.90 7.84 13.08
N LEU A 114 1.94 7.36 14.31
CA LEU A 114 2.75 6.21 14.69
C LEU A 114 1.94 4.93 14.49
N PRO A 115 2.54 3.85 13.95
CA PRO A 115 1.82 2.60 13.74
C PRO A 115 1.43 1.94 15.08
N PHE A 116 0.13 1.71 15.27
CA PHE A 116 -0.42 0.94 16.38
C PHE A 116 -1.48 -0.07 15.89
N TYR A 117 -1.68 -1.13 16.68
CA TYR A 117 -2.65 -2.19 16.41
C TYR A 117 -3.23 -2.67 17.73
N ASP A 118 -4.56 -2.76 17.82
CA ASP A 118 -5.27 -3.19 19.03
C ASP A 118 -4.85 -2.42 20.31
N GLY A 119 -4.72 -1.10 20.18
CA GLY A 119 -4.32 -0.21 21.27
C GLY A 119 -2.87 -0.34 21.74
N GLN A 120 -2.05 -1.15 21.05
CA GLN A 120 -0.63 -1.28 21.32
C GLN A 120 0.18 -0.61 20.20
N PRO A 121 1.19 0.22 20.51
CA PRO A 121 2.12 0.69 19.51
C PRO A 121 2.82 -0.53 18.92
N LEU A 122 2.60 -0.80 17.63
CA LEU A 122 3.30 -1.88 16.94
C LEU A 122 4.79 -1.62 16.99
N LEU A 123 5.16 -0.34 16.90
CA LEU A 123 6.53 0.11 16.83
C LEU A 123 6.63 1.50 17.48
N PRO A 124 7.22 1.62 18.67
CA PRO A 124 7.46 2.92 19.30
C PRO A 124 8.55 3.75 18.57
N GLY A 125 8.82 3.45 17.29
CA GLY A 125 9.73 4.18 16.42
C GLY A 125 11.11 3.56 16.23
N ARG A 126 11.32 2.24 16.12
CA ARG A 126 12.65 1.71 15.78
C ARG A 126 12.64 0.31 15.17
N HIS A 127 13.59 0.06 14.28
CA HIS A 127 13.91 -1.29 13.80
C HIS A 127 15.41 -1.48 13.58
N PRO A 128 16.00 -2.59 14.05
CA PRO A 128 17.39 -2.89 13.77
C PRO A 128 17.56 -3.25 12.28
N GLY A 129 18.39 -2.48 11.60
CA GLY A 129 18.96 -2.80 10.30
C GLY A 129 20.23 -3.64 10.41
N ALA A 130 20.79 -4.04 9.27
CA ALA A 130 22.15 -4.56 9.22
C ALA A 130 23.13 -3.48 9.74
N ARG A 131 24.15 -3.89 10.52
CA ARG A 131 25.20 -3.01 11.07
C ARG A 131 24.69 -1.85 11.96
N GLU A 132 23.77 -2.14 12.89
CA GLU A 132 23.32 -1.17 13.93
C GLU A 132 22.59 0.08 13.41
N GLY A 133 22.12 0.07 12.15
CA GLY A 133 21.27 1.13 11.61
C GLY A 133 19.80 1.02 12.09
N TYR A 134 19.05 2.10 11.96
CA TYR A 134 17.64 2.18 12.35
C TYR A 134 16.80 2.83 11.26
N PHE A 135 15.52 2.49 11.18
CA PHE A 135 14.54 3.32 10.49
C PHE A 135 13.37 3.71 11.39
N PHE A 136 12.82 4.88 11.12
CA PHE A 136 11.67 5.47 11.80
C PHE A 136 10.57 5.72 10.78
N LEU A 137 9.31 5.60 11.19
CA LEU A 137 8.15 5.78 10.33
C LEU A 137 7.20 6.83 10.91
N LYS A 138 6.60 7.61 10.02
CA LYS A 138 5.53 8.54 10.33
C LYS A 138 4.52 8.50 9.19
N PHE A 139 3.26 8.30 9.55
CA PHE A 139 2.11 8.43 8.68
C PHE A 139 1.54 9.85 8.83
N SER A 140 1.11 10.46 7.74
CA SER A 140 0.50 11.78 7.78
C SER A 140 -0.47 11.95 6.63
N ASN A 141 -1.46 12.82 6.81
CA ASN A 141 -2.38 13.10 5.72
C ASN A 141 -1.72 13.95 4.62
N ASN A 142 -2.29 13.89 3.42
CA ASN A 142 -1.89 14.74 2.30
C ASN A 142 -2.14 16.24 2.61
N PRO A 143 -1.36 17.15 2.02
CA PRO A 143 -1.43 18.57 2.36
C PRO A 143 -2.73 19.26 1.92
N GLU A 144 -3.54 18.60 1.09
CA GLU A 144 -4.82 19.12 0.62
C GLU A 144 -5.97 18.92 1.61
N GLU A 145 -5.76 18.12 2.67
CA GLU A 145 -6.79 17.74 3.65
C GLU A 145 -6.40 18.12 5.09
N SER A 146 -7.33 17.90 6.03
CA SER A 146 -7.05 18.08 7.46
C SER A 146 -6.02 17.04 7.92
N PRO A 147 -5.01 17.39 8.73
CA PRO A 147 -3.98 16.45 9.19
C PRO A 147 -4.51 15.18 9.86
N GLU A 148 -5.67 15.28 10.50
CA GLU A 148 -6.24 14.26 11.38
C GLU A 148 -7.44 13.50 10.80
N HIS A 149 -7.95 13.91 9.64
CA HIS A 149 -9.08 13.26 8.97
C HIS A 149 -8.77 13.02 7.50
N ASP A 150 -8.76 11.75 7.09
CA ASP A 150 -8.55 11.31 5.71
C ASP A 150 -9.90 11.10 5.01
N GLU A 151 -10.10 11.80 3.90
CA GLU A 151 -11.30 11.70 3.06
C GLU A 151 -11.04 10.98 1.74
N ASP A 152 -9.84 11.13 1.16
CA ASP A 152 -9.48 10.55 -0.14
C ASP A 152 -8.75 9.18 -0.07
N HIS A 153 -8.47 8.69 1.14
CA HIS A 153 -7.75 7.44 1.41
C HIS A 153 -6.30 7.44 0.91
N ILE A 154 -5.70 8.62 0.75
CA ILE A 154 -4.32 8.83 0.36
C ILE A 154 -3.51 9.35 1.54
N ILE A 155 -2.62 8.50 2.02
CA ILE A 155 -1.71 8.83 3.11
C ILE A 155 -0.27 8.97 2.61
N LEU A 156 0.45 9.86 3.28
CA LEU A 156 1.88 10.01 3.13
C LEU A 156 2.59 9.17 4.19
N VAL A 157 3.57 8.40 3.76
CA VAL A 157 4.46 7.65 4.64
C VAL A 157 5.85 8.22 4.49
N ARG A 158 6.39 8.74 5.59
CA ARG A 158 7.79 9.15 5.66
C ARG A 158 8.60 8.12 6.43
N SER A 159 9.64 7.59 5.78
CA SER A 159 10.61 6.71 6.41
C SER A 159 11.97 7.38 6.51
N LEU A 160 12.49 7.49 7.73
CA LEU A 160 13.78 8.08 8.03
C LEU A 160 14.78 6.96 8.38
N GLY A 161 15.72 6.68 7.50
CA GLY A 161 16.84 5.77 7.75
C GLY A 161 18.00 6.50 8.41
N ILE A 162 18.52 5.96 9.52
CA ILE A 162 19.62 6.51 10.31
C ILE A 162 20.70 5.44 10.49
N VAL A 163 21.92 5.74 10.04
CA VAL A 163 23.10 4.90 10.27
C VAL A 163 24.09 5.66 11.16
N PRO A 164 24.28 5.24 12.42
CA PRO A 164 25.24 5.87 13.30
C PRO A 164 26.66 5.72 12.75
N THR A 165 27.36 6.84 12.53
CA THR A 165 28.77 6.83 12.10
C THR A 165 29.62 7.50 13.19
N LEU A 166 30.58 6.76 13.74
CA LEU A 166 31.53 7.31 14.68
C LEU A 166 32.58 8.10 13.90
N VAL A 167 32.52 9.42 13.96
CA VAL A 167 33.53 10.28 13.35
C VAL A 167 34.66 10.44 14.36
N GLN A 168 35.82 9.90 14.01
CA GLN A 168 37.02 9.99 14.82
C GLN A 168 37.76 11.32 14.52
N ASP A 169 37.46 12.34 15.31
CA ASP A 169 38.20 13.59 15.31
C ASP A 169 39.46 13.52 16.20
N PHE A 170 40.41 14.44 15.97
CA PHE A 170 41.77 14.40 16.53
C PHE A 170 41.84 14.41 18.07
N LEU A 171 40.76 14.74 18.77
CA LEU A 171 40.71 14.85 20.23
C LEU A 171 39.53 14.11 20.88
N PHE A 172 38.35 14.06 20.24
CA PHE A 172 37.16 13.38 20.79
C PHE A 172 36.32 12.76 19.67
N PRO A 173 35.98 11.46 19.74
CA PRO A 173 35.01 10.88 18.83
C PRO A 173 33.65 11.52 19.10
N HIS A 174 32.93 11.87 18.03
CA HIS A 174 31.55 12.30 18.13
C HIS A 174 30.68 11.50 17.16
N LEU A 175 29.45 11.24 17.60
CA LEU A 175 28.46 10.55 16.80
C LEU A 175 27.96 11.51 15.72
N ARG A 176 28.01 11.08 14.46
CA ARG A 176 27.35 11.76 13.36
C ARG A 176 26.57 10.72 12.58
N ASN A 177 25.28 10.93 12.45
CA ASN A 177 24.46 9.96 11.72
C ASN A 177 24.45 10.29 10.22
N SER A 178 24.45 9.25 9.39
CA SER A 178 23.99 9.35 8.01
C SER A 178 22.48 9.19 7.99
N VAL A 179 21.79 10.15 7.38
CA VAL A 179 20.34 10.25 7.43
C VAL A 179 19.79 10.37 6.02
N VAL A 180 18.79 9.55 5.69
CA VAL A 180 18.02 9.64 4.46
C VAL A 180 16.54 9.60 4.82
N LEU A 181 15.76 10.49 4.23
CA LEU A 181 14.31 10.53 4.37
C LEU A 181 13.66 10.21 3.03
N LEU A 182 12.82 9.19 3.01
CA LEU A 182 11.96 8.86 1.89
C LEU A 182 10.52 9.21 2.23
N GLU A 183 9.80 9.72 1.25
CA GLU A 183 8.36 9.89 1.31
C GLU A 183 7.71 9.04 0.22
N ALA A 184 6.75 8.20 0.59
CA ALA A 184 5.91 7.47 -0.33
C ALA A 184 4.45 7.89 -0.14
N ARG A 185 3.70 7.90 -1.25
CA ARG A 185 2.26 8.14 -1.26
C ARG A 185 1.55 6.81 -1.44
N PHE A 186 0.70 6.44 -0.50
CA PHE A 186 -0.08 5.22 -0.55
C PHE A 186 -1.55 5.54 -0.60
N ARG A 187 -2.31 4.72 -1.33
CA ARG A 187 -3.76 4.76 -1.34
C ARG A 187 -4.32 3.43 -0.86
N GLN A 188 -5.20 3.45 0.15
CA GLN A 188 -5.92 2.24 0.56
C GLN A 188 -7.01 1.94 -0.47
N GLU A 189 -6.97 0.77 -1.10
CA GLU A 189 -7.92 0.44 -2.17
C GLU A 189 -9.30 0.09 -1.60
N ARG A 190 -10.21 1.06 -1.60
CA ARG A 190 -11.64 0.88 -1.26
C ARG A 190 -12.55 0.79 -2.48
N ALA A 191 -11.97 0.62 -3.66
CA ALA A 191 -12.72 0.61 -4.91
C ALA A 191 -13.77 -0.53 -4.97
N PHE A 192 -13.62 -1.59 -4.16
CA PHE A 192 -14.63 -2.65 -4.00
C PHE A 192 -15.45 -2.53 -2.70
N SER A 193 -15.62 -1.32 -2.16
CA SER A 193 -16.64 -1.04 -1.15
C SER A 193 -18.01 -1.10 -1.81
N LEU A 194 -18.62 -2.29 -1.80
CA LEU A 194 -19.81 -2.55 -2.61
C LEU A 194 -21.07 -1.92 -2.00
N PRO A 195 -21.87 -1.18 -2.79
CA PRO A 195 -23.14 -0.59 -2.33
C PRO A 195 -24.26 -1.60 -2.15
N SER A 196 -24.08 -2.84 -2.61
CA SER A 196 -25.05 -3.94 -2.57
C SER A 196 -24.33 -5.29 -2.56
N PRO A 197 -25.00 -6.38 -2.16
CA PRO A 197 -24.42 -7.72 -2.19
C PRO A 197 -24.13 -8.21 -3.61
N LEU A 198 -24.81 -7.70 -4.64
CA LEU A 198 -24.49 -7.98 -6.03
C LEU A 198 -24.35 -6.68 -6.83
N THR A 199 -23.11 -6.33 -7.18
CA THR A 199 -22.81 -5.18 -8.04
C THR A 199 -22.38 -5.64 -9.42
N LEU A 200 -23.10 -5.18 -10.45
CA LEU A 200 -22.88 -5.54 -11.85
C LEU A 200 -22.43 -4.32 -12.64
N LEU A 201 -21.29 -4.41 -13.31
CA LEU A 201 -20.74 -3.35 -14.15
C LEU A 201 -20.50 -3.85 -15.57
N GLY A 202 -21.42 -3.51 -16.46
CA GLY A 202 -21.46 -4.03 -17.83
C GLY A 202 -22.38 -3.23 -18.74
N HIS A 203 -22.33 -3.54 -20.05
CA HIS A 203 -23.20 -2.91 -21.03
C HIS A 203 -24.51 -3.70 -21.24
N SER A 204 -24.43 -5.03 -21.24
CA SER A 204 -25.54 -5.97 -21.42
C SER A 204 -25.30 -7.22 -20.56
N GLY A 205 -26.31 -8.08 -20.42
CA GLY A 205 -26.17 -9.29 -19.61
C GLY A 205 -27.00 -10.49 -20.06
N SER A 206 -26.56 -11.68 -19.65
CA SER A 206 -27.34 -12.91 -19.73
C SER A 206 -27.49 -13.48 -18.33
N PHE A 207 -28.72 -13.49 -17.84
CA PHE A 207 -29.07 -13.89 -16.48
C PHE A 207 -29.96 -15.13 -16.54
N GLN A 208 -29.58 -16.16 -15.78
CA GLN A 208 -30.33 -17.42 -15.69
C GLN A 208 -30.66 -17.70 -14.22
N TRP A 209 -31.94 -17.84 -13.92
CA TRP A 209 -32.46 -18.08 -12.58
C TRP A 209 -33.14 -19.44 -12.56
N GLU A 210 -32.57 -20.41 -11.85
CA GLU A 210 -33.15 -21.75 -11.75
C GLU A 210 -33.92 -21.85 -10.43
N GLY A 211 -35.23 -22.14 -10.53
CA GLY A 211 -36.09 -22.23 -9.36
C GLY A 211 -36.47 -20.88 -8.75
N GLU A 212 -36.98 -20.92 -7.53
CA GLU A 212 -37.50 -19.77 -6.79
C GLU A 212 -36.88 -19.63 -5.38
N GLY A 213 -36.13 -20.62 -4.89
CA GLY A 213 -35.56 -20.64 -3.54
C GLY A 213 -34.15 -20.07 -3.41
N PHE A 214 -33.63 -19.37 -4.43
CA PHE A 214 -32.43 -18.54 -4.23
C PHE A 214 -32.78 -17.29 -3.41
N SER A 215 -31.78 -16.63 -2.82
CA SER A 215 -31.96 -15.37 -2.09
C SER A 215 -30.83 -14.38 -2.34
N ILE A 216 -31.17 -13.11 -2.62
CA ILE A 216 -30.24 -11.98 -2.70
C ILE A 216 -30.75 -10.90 -1.75
N GLU A 217 -30.03 -10.69 -0.65
CA GLU A 217 -30.49 -9.86 0.48
C GLU A 217 -29.56 -8.68 0.73
N GLY A 218 -30.00 -7.48 0.34
CA GLY A 218 -29.31 -6.21 0.58
C GLY A 218 -29.50 -5.63 1.99
N LYS A 219 -30.45 -6.15 2.78
CA LYS A 219 -30.86 -5.54 4.07
C LYS A 219 -31.31 -4.09 3.87
N GLU A 220 -30.60 -3.13 4.45
CA GLU A 220 -30.86 -1.69 4.33
C GLU A 220 -30.36 -1.10 3.00
N THR A 221 -29.59 -1.85 2.21
CA THR A 221 -29.15 -1.46 0.86
C THR A 221 -30.00 -2.13 -0.21
N PHE A 222 -29.85 -1.71 -1.47
CA PHE A 222 -30.42 -2.47 -2.58
C PHE A 222 -29.79 -3.86 -2.68
N ALA A 223 -30.53 -4.84 -3.18
CA ALA A 223 -30.01 -6.19 -3.37
C ALA A 223 -29.06 -6.26 -4.59
N ILE A 224 -29.39 -5.54 -5.66
CA ILE A 224 -28.58 -5.48 -6.87
C ILE A 224 -28.32 -4.03 -7.26
N THR A 225 -27.05 -3.67 -7.46
CA THR A 225 -26.66 -2.38 -8.03
C THR A 225 -26.10 -2.59 -9.43
N LEU A 226 -26.64 -1.88 -10.41
CA LEU A 226 -26.16 -1.85 -11.78
C LEU A 226 -25.38 -0.56 -12.00
N LEU A 227 -24.13 -0.71 -12.41
CA LEU A 227 -23.28 0.38 -12.86
C LEU A 227 -23.25 0.33 -14.39
N SER A 228 -24.04 1.17 -15.04
CA SER A 228 -24.25 1.08 -16.48
C SER A 228 -23.61 2.26 -17.23
N THR A 229 -22.79 1.98 -18.25
CA THR A 229 -22.28 3.02 -19.14
C THR A 229 -23.30 3.27 -20.24
N SER A 230 -23.80 4.49 -20.40
CA SER A 230 -24.82 4.81 -21.42
C SER A 230 -24.27 4.71 -22.85
N PRO A 231 -25.02 4.11 -23.81
CA PRO A 231 -26.29 3.38 -23.62
C PRO A 231 -26.04 1.99 -22.98
N SER A 232 -26.99 1.41 -22.25
CA SER A 232 -26.90 0.06 -21.67
C SER A 232 -28.22 -0.70 -21.73
N THR A 233 -28.16 -2.01 -21.92
CA THR A 233 -29.32 -2.93 -21.82
C THR A 233 -29.27 -3.78 -20.55
N LEU A 234 -28.32 -3.54 -19.64
CA LEU A 234 -28.09 -4.39 -18.47
C LEU A 234 -29.32 -4.48 -17.56
N TYR A 235 -29.97 -3.34 -17.28
CA TYR A 235 -31.21 -3.30 -16.49
C TYR A 235 -32.38 -4.06 -17.16
N PRO A 236 -32.76 -3.77 -18.43
CA PRO A 236 -33.84 -4.51 -19.06
C PRO A 236 -33.50 -6.00 -19.25
N ASP A 237 -32.26 -6.37 -19.54
CA ASP A 237 -31.82 -7.77 -19.63
C ASP A 237 -32.01 -8.50 -18.30
N LEU A 238 -31.67 -7.85 -17.17
CA LEU A 238 -31.87 -8.40 -15.83
C LEU A 238 -33.35 -8.55 -15.49
N VAL A 239 -34.15 -7.48 -15.63
CA VAL A 239 -35.56 -7.52 -15.25
C VAL A 239 -36.36 -8.49 -16.13
N SER A 240 -36.09 -8.53 -17.43
CA SER A 240 -36.79 -9.45 -18.35
C SER A 240 -36.41 -10.92 -18.16
N SER A 241 -35.27 -11.20 -17.53
CA SER A 241 -34.86 -12.57 -17.19
C SER A 241 -35.60 -13.16 -16.00
N LEU A 242 -36.19 -12.33 -15.15
CA LEU A 242 -36.93 -12.77 -13.96
C LEU A 242 -38.36 -13.17 -14.34
N SER A 243 -38.87 -14.23 -13.72
CA SER A 243 -40.20 -14.78 -13.99
C SER A 243 -40.90 -15.26 -12.71
N GLY A 244 -42.23 -15.39 -12.75
CA GLY A 244 -43.00 -15.96 -11.63
C GLY A 244 -42.79 -15.20 -10.32
N SER A 245 -42.43 -15.91 -9.25
CA SER A 245 -42.16 -15.32 -7.93
C SER A 245 -40.69 -14.94 -7.69
N GLN A 246 -39.79 -15.17 -8.65
CA GLN A 246 -38.35 -14.86 -8.54
C GLN A 246 -38.03 -13.41 -8.11
N PRO A 247 -38.81 -12.38 -8.48
CA PRO A 247 -38.58 -11.03 -7.96
C PRO A 247 -38.66 -10.92 -6.42
N GLN A 248 -39.38 -11.83 -5.75
CA GLN A 248 -39.49 -11.87 -4.29
C GLN A 248 -38.21 -12.38 -3.62
N SER A 249 -37.36 -13.10 -4.36
CA SER A 249 -36.05 -13.60 -3.92
C SER A 249 -34.98 -12.52 -3.93
N ILE A 250 -35.29 -11.31 -4.41
CA ILE A 250 -34.37 -10.17 -4.50
C ILE A 250 -34.89 -9.07 -3.55
N GLN A 251 -34.37 -9.07 -2.32
CA GLN A 251 -34.87 -8.29 -1.19
C GLN A 251 -33.84 -7.28 -0.69
N GLY A 252 -34.30 -6.09 -0.36
CA GLY A 252 -33.46 -5.00 0.11
C GLY A 252 -34.26 -3.72 0.15
N HIS A 253 -33.57 -2.58 0.07
CA HIS A 253 -34.21 -1.27 0.00
C HIS A 253 -35.03 -1.10 -1.29
N GLY A 254 -36.11 -0.32 -1.22
CA GLY A 254 -36.94 0.04 -2.37
C GLY A 254 -38.05 -0.96 -2.70
N VAL A 255 -38.41 -1.04 -3.99
CA VAL A 255 -39.50 -1.89 -4.51
C VAL A 255 -38.93 -3.23 -4.92
N HIS A 256 -39.72 -4.31 -4.85
CA HIS A 256 -39.32 -5.63 -5.35
C HIS A 256 -39.47 -5.73 -6.88
N PRO A 257 -38.47 -6.28 -7.60
CA PRO A 257 -37.16 -6.72 -7.10
C PRO A 257 -36.29 -5.53 -6.71
N SER A 258 -35.56 -5.63 -5.59
CA SER A 258 -34.71 -4.55 -5.07
C SER A 258 -33.47 -4.34 -5.97
N ILE A 259 -33.62 -3.49 -6.98
CA ILE A 259 -32.60 -3.20 -7.99
C ILE A 259 -32.45 -1.69 -8.12
N GLN A 260 -31.20 -1.21 -8.14
CA GLN A 260 -30.87 0.18 -8.41
C GLN A 260 -29.92 0.27 -9.60
N GLU A 261 -30.25 1.14 -10.55
CA GLU A 261 -29.32 1.57 -11.59
C GLU A 261 -28.66 2.88 -11.17
N VAL A 262 -27.33 2.91 -11.18
CA VAL A 262 -26.52 4.06 -10.82
C VAL A 262 -25.61 4.37 -12.00
N SER A 263 -25.67 5.63 -12.48
CA SER A 263 -24.70 6.07 -13.47
C SER A 263 -23.31 6.06 -12.85
N PRO A 264 -22.28 5.57 -13.54
CA PRO A 264 -20.91 5.62 -13.04
C PRO A 264 -20.42 7.05 -12.74
N GLN A 265 -21.04 8.07 -13.34
CA GLN A 265 -20.75 9.49 -13.06
C GLN A 265 -21.39 9.98 -11.75
N ASP A 266 -22.46 9.32 -11.30
CA ASP A 266 -23.18 9.64 -10.05
C ASP A 266 -22.56 8.93 -8.84
N LEU A 267 -21.51 8.12 -9.07
CA LEU A 267 -20.69 7.58 -8.00
C LEU A 267 -19.97 8.76 -7.32
N LYS A 268 -20.50 9.14 -6.16
CA LYS A 268 -20.00 10.26 -5.35
C LYS A 268 -18.56 10.08 -4.89
N GLU A 269 -18.11 8.83 -4.78
CA GLU A 269 -16.75 8.51 -4.35
C GLU A 269 -15.78 8.60 -5.54
N PRO A 270 -14.76 9.47 -5.49
CA PRO A 270 -13.72 9.56 -6.52
C PRO A 270 -13.04 8.21 -6.80
N MET A 271 -12.95 7.34 -5.80
CA MET A 271 -12.39 5.99 -5.94
C MET A 271 -13.19 5.10 -6.89
N ALA A 272 -14.51 5.22 -6.88
CA ALA A 272 -15.36 4.40 -7.72
C ALA A 272 -15.26 4.81 -9.20
N GLN A 273 -14.90 6.07 -9.49
CA GLN A 273 -14.54 6.51 -10.85
C GLN A 273 -13.20 5.92 -11.32
N HIS A 274 -12.27 5.61 -10.41
CA HIS A 274 -10.99 5.01 -10.76
C HIS A 274 -11.14 3.60 -11.36
N LEU A 275 -12.16 2.84 -10.93
CA LEU A 275 -12.57 1.57 -11.54
C LEU A 275 -12.92 1.70 -13.03
N LEU A 276 -13.20 2.91 -13.51
CA LEU A 276 -13.54 3.17 -14.90
C LEU A 276 -12.31 3.60 -15.72
N THR A 277 -11.11 3.53 -15.14
CA THR A 277 -9.87 3.82 -15.86
C THR A 277 -9.26 2.53 -16.44
N PRO A 278 -8.82 2.52 -17.71
CA PRO A 278 -8.22 1.33 -18.32
C PRO A 278 -6.95 0.85 -17.59
N GLY A 279 -6.19 1.80 -17.05
CA GLY A 279 -4.94 1.51 -16.33
C GLY A 279 -5.17 0.75 -15.02
N PHE A 280 -6.28 1.01 -14.32
CA PHE A 280 -6.57 0.38 -13.04
C PHE A 280 -6.66 -1.14 -13.15
N TRP A 281 -7.53 -1.67 -14.00
CA TRP A 281 -7.75 -3.12 -14.08
C TRP A 281 -6.52 -3.88 -14.55
N ASN A 282 -5.79 -3.34 -15.53
CA ASN A 282 -4.56 -3.96 -15.98
C ASN A 282 -3.52 -4.00 -14.85
N HIS A 283 -3.36 -2.90 -14.11
CA HIS A 283 -2.48 -2.86 -12.97
C HIS A 283 -2.91 -3.82 -11.86
N PHE A 284 -4.19 -3.78 -11.47
CA PHE A 284 -4.77 -4.64 -10.42
C PHE A 284 -4.55 -6.12 -10.72
N LEU A 285 -4.86 -6.55 -11.96
CA LEU A 285 -4.69 -7.94 -12.40
C LEU A 285 -3.21 -8.36 -12.49
N LEU A 286 -2.30 -7.45 -12.85
CA LEU A 286 -0.86 -7.74 -12.87
C LEU A 286 -0.26 -7.89 -11.47
N GLN A 287 -0.83 -7.21 -10.47
CA GLN A 287 -0.35 -7.30 -9.09
C GLN A 287 -0.97 -8.49 -8.32
N LEU A 288 -2.21 -8.88 -8.65
CA LEU A 288 -2.96 -9.97 -7.99
C LEU A 288 -2.15 -11.26 -7.75
N PRO A 289 -1.42 -11.82 -8.75
CA PRO A 289 -0.62 -13.03 -8.54
C PRO A 289 0.48 -12.90 -7.47
N LYS A 290 0.97 -11.68 -7.24
CA LYS A 290 1.99 -11.44 -6.20
C LYS A 290 1.40 -11.58 -4.79
N PHE A 291 0.09 -11.40 -4.65
CA PHE A 291 -0.63 -11.48 -3.38
C PHE A 291 -1.11 -12.90 -3.07
N THR A 292 -1.09 -13.81 -4.05
CA THR A 292 -1.68 -15.16 -3.92
C THR A 292 -0.69 -16.25 -3.55
N ASN A 293 0.60 -15.92 -3.42
CA ASN A 293 1.66 -16.90 -3.15
C ASN A 293 1.66 -17.44 -1.70
N ASP A 294 0.78 -16.92 -0.83
CA ASP A 294 0.51 -17.50 0.48
C ASP A 294 -0.99 -17.78 0.66
N PRO A 295 -1.45 -19.04 0.50
CA PRO A 295 -2.85 -19.42 0.68
C PRO A 295 -3.36 -19.23 2.12
N ALA A 296 -2.50 -18.89 3.09
CA ALA A 296 -2.92 -18.48 4.44
C ALA A 296 -3.53 -17.06 4.49
N HIS A 297 -3.44 -16.27 3.41
CA HIS A 297 -3.72 -14.83 3.42
C HIS A 297 -5.12 -14.43 2.92
N GLY A 298 -6.06 -15.38 2.78
CA GLY A 298 -7.46 -15.07 2.48
C GLY A 298 -7.75 -14.58 1.05
N ILE A 299 -6.77 -14.53 0.14
CA ILE A 299 -6.98 -14.21 -1.28
C ILE A 299 -6.76 -15.45 -2.16
N VAL A 300 -7.74 -15.78 -2.98
CA VAL A 300 -7.68 -16.87 -3.96
C VAL A 300 -7.88 -16.29 -5.37
N PHE A 301 -6.94 -16.53 -6.28
CA PHE A 301 -7.02 -16.09 -7.67
C PHE A 301 -7.11 -17.27 -8.64
N LEU A 302 -8.19 -17.30 -9.44
CA LEU A 302 -8.51 -18.32 -10.44
C LEU A 302 -8.59 -17.67 -11.84
N PRO A 303 -7.45 -17.34 -12.47
CA PRO A 303 -7.44 -16.66 -13.77
C PRO A 303 -8.13 -17.51 -14.86
N GLU A 304 -7.98 -18.83 -14.79
CA GLU A 304 -8.58 -19.76 -15.74
C GLU A 304 -10.03 -20.14 -15.38
N GLY A 305 -10.56 -19.59 -14.29
CA GLY A 305 -11.84 -20.00 -13.73
C GLY A 305 -11.75 -21.38 -13.08
N GLY A 306 -12.87 -22.10 -13.03
CA GLY A 306 -12.96 -23.46 -12.49
C GLY A 306 -14.12 -23.64 -11.53
N VAL A 307 -14.06 -24.73 -10.76
CA VAL A 307 -15.02 -25.02 -9.68
C VAL A 307 -14.38 -24.65 -8.34
N PHE A 308 -15.13 -23.94 -7.51
CA PHE A 308 -14.75 -23.61 -6.14
C PHE A 308 -15.82 -24.14 -5.19
N ASP A 309 -15.45 -25.05 -4.30
CA ASP A 309 -16.38 -25.87 -3.49
C ASP A 309 -15.97 -25.96 -2.01
N ARG A 310 -15.22 -24.97 -1.53
CA ARG A 310 -14.72 -24.90 -0.15
C ARG A 310 -15.06 -23.56 0.51
N PRO A 311 -15.06 -23.47 1.85
CA PRO A 311 -15.22 -22.19 2.52
C PRO A 311 -14.00 -21.27 2.31
N LEU A 312 -14.24 -19.96 2.31
CA LEU A 312 -13.22 -18.91 2.21
C LEU A 312 -13.65 -17.70 3.03
N SER A 313 -12.75 -17.18 3.88
CA SER A 313 -12.88 -15.85 4.46
C SER A 313 -11.87 -14.92 3.80
N GLY A 314 -12.34 -13.96 2.99
CA GLY A 314 -11.49 -13.03 2.25
C GLY A 314 -11.97 -12.79 0.81
N ILE A 315 -11.06 -12.79 -0.16
CA ILE A 315 -11.32 -12.41 -1.56
C ILE A 315 -11.15 -13.62 -2.49
N LEU A 316 -12.18 -13.94 -3.27
CA LEU A 316 -12.08 -14.83 -4.43
C LEU A 316 -12.10 -14.01 -5.71
N VAL A 317 -11.08 -14.16 -6.55
CA VAL A 317 -10.99 -13.47 -7.84
C VAL A 317 -10.96 -14.49 -8.97
N ALA A 318 -11.81 -14.34 -9.97
CA ALA A 318 -11.81 -15.18 -11.18
C ALA A 318 -11.98 -14.33 -12.44
N GLN A 319 -11.37 -14.75 -13.56
CA GLN A 319 -11.47 -14.01 -14.84
C GLN A 319 -12.27 -14.72 -15.93
N LYS A 320 -12.37 -16.04 -15.83
CA LYS A 320 -13.14 -16.90 -16.73
C LYS A 320 -14.28 -17.56 -15.95
N ASN A 321 -14.90 -18.56 -16.57
CA ASN A 321 -16.04 -19.29 -15.99
C ASN A 321 -15.74 -19.79 -14.57
N LEU A 322 -16.49 -19.28 -13.60
CA LEU A 322 -16.40 -19.70 -12.20
C LEU A 322 -17.70 -20.37 -11.79
N ILE A 323 -17.59 -21.55 -11.20
CA ILE A 323 -18.71 -22.29 -10.63
C ILE A 323 -18.48 -22.39 -9.13
N LEU A 324 -19.34 -21.75 -8.33
CA LEU A 324 -19.42 -22.04 -6.91
C LEU A 324 -20.19 -23.35 -6.74
N GLY A 325 -19.47 -24.40 -6.37
CA GLY A 325 -20.00 -25.73 -6.15
C GLY A 325 -20.76 -25.85 -4.82
N ASN A 326 -21.30 -27.04 -4.57
CA ASN A 326 -22.04 -27.34 -3.35
C ASN A 326 -21.08 -27.21 -2.15
N GLY A 327 -21.47 -26.42 -1.14
CA GLY A 327 -20.63 -26.16 0.04
C GLY A 327 -19.65 -25.00 -0.10
N ALA A 328 -19.62 -24.31 -1.24
CA ALA A 328 -18.89 -23.05 -1.36
C ALA A 328 -19.51 -21.98 -0.45
N GLN A 329 -18.75 -21.53 0.55
CA GLN A 329 -19.17 -20.49 1.48
C GLN A 329 -18.11 -19.39 1.53
N ILE A 330 -18.37 -18.27 0.86
CA ILE A 330 -17.44 -17.14 0.81
C ILE A 330 -17.94 -16.09 1.79
N ARG A 331 -17.14 -15.77 2.80
CA ARG A 331 -17.35 -14.62 3.69
C ARG A 331 -16.36 -13.51 3.32
N GLY A 332 -16.82 -12.50 2.58
CA GLY A 332 -15.98 -11.42 2.07
C GLY A 332 -16.38 -10.98 0.66
N LEU A 333 -15.44 -10.99 -0.28
CA LEU A 333 -15.63 -10.48 -1.64
C LEU A 333 -15.42 -11.57 -2.71
N LEU A 334 -16.32 -11.62 -3.68
CA LEU A 334 -16.13 -12.35 -4.93
C LEU A 334 -16.00 -11.36 -6.08
N LEU A 335 -14.82 -11.30 -6.71
CA LEU A 335 -14.54 -10.47 -7.88
C LEU A 335 -14.51 -11.35 -9.14
N HIS A 336 -15.55 -11.29 -9.97
CA HIS A 336 -15.60 -11.96 -11.26
C HIS A 336 -15.27 -10.94 -12.37
N LEU A 337 -14.01 -10.95 -12.82
CA LEU A 337 -13.37 -9.92 -13.64
C LEU A 337 -12.98 -10.45 -15.03
N GLY A 338 -13.84 -10.35 -16.03
CA GLY A 338 -13.48 -10.66 -17.41
C GLY A 338 -14.54 -11.46 -18.17
N GLN A 339 -14.07 -12.20 -19.17
CA GLN A 339 -14.91 -12.97 -20.08
C GLN A 339 -15.23 -14.33 -19.47
N GLY A 340 -16.40 -14.46 -18.87
CA GLY A 340 -16.83 -15.71 -18.27
C GLY A 340 -18.24 -15.65 -17.71
N LYS A 341 -18.73 -16.82 -17.31
CA LYS A 341 -19.99 -17.01 -16.61
C LYS A 341 -19.72 -17.33 -15.14
N LEU A 342 -20.34 -16.57 -14.23
CA LEU A 342 -20.43 -16.95 -12.83
C LEU A 342 -21.66 -17.84 -12.65
N THR A 343 -21.48 -19.00 -12.02
CA THR A 343 -22.55 -19.94 -11.71
C THR A 343 -22.57 -20.21 -10.20
N LEU A 344 -23.66 -19.85 -9.53
CA LEU A 344 -23.91 -20.18 -8.12
C LEU A 344 -24.77 -21.43 -8.08
N ARG A 345 -24.20 -22.59 -7.72
CA ARG A 345 -24.97 -23.84 -7.60
C ARG A 345 -25.74 -23.90 -6.29
N GLU A 346 -26.58 -24.93 -6.16
CA GLU A 346 -27.31 -25.22 -4.93
C GLU A 346 -26.39 -25.23 -3.70
N GLN A 347 -26.86 -24.64 -2.60
CA GLN A 347 -26.12 -24.55 -1.33
C GLN A 347 -24.83 -23.73 -1.38
N SER A 348 -24.55 -23.01 -2.48
CA SER A 348 -23.48 -22.01 -2.49
C SER A 348 -23.94 -20.73 -1.82
N GLN A 349 -23.06 -20.11 -1.04
CA GLN A 349 -23.36 -18.91 -0.28
C GLN A 349 -22.22 -17.88 -0.37
N VAL A 350 -22.58 -16.62 -0.56
CA VAL A 350 -21.68 -15.48 -0.42
C VAL A 350 -22.24 -14.54 0.65
N ILE A 351 -21.49 -14.36 1.74
CA ILE A 351 -21.78 -13.42 2.84
C ILE A 351 -20.79 -12.25 2.70
N GLY A 352 -21.27 -11.11 2.23
CA GLY A 352 -20.46 -9.95 1.89
C GLY A 352 -20.95 -9.36 0.57
N GLY A 353 -20.17 -9.49 -0.50
CA GLY A 353 -20.65 -9.08 -1.82
C GLY A 353 -19.89 -9.62 -3.03
N ILE A 354 -20.56 -9.55 -4.16
CA ILE A 354 -20.09 -9.97 -5.47
C ILE A 354 -19.95 -8.75 -6.37
N TRP A 355 -18.77 -8.56 -6.93
CA TRP A 355 -18.52 -7.64 -8.03
C TRP A 355 -18.36 -8.41 -9.33
N MET A 356 -19.17 -8.11 -10.32
CA MET A 356 -19.01 -8.65 -11.67
C MET A 356 -18.74 -7.54 -12.66
N SER A 357 -17.64 -7.66 -13.38
CA SER A 357 -17.36 -6.80 -14.54
C SER A 357 -16.73 -7.61 -15.66
N ASN A 358 -17.03 -7.22 -16.89
CA ASN A 358 -16.36 -7.75 -18.07
C ASN A 358 -15.78 -6.57 -18.83
N PHE A 359 -14.50 -6.28 -18.60
CA PHE A 359 -13.81 -5.21 -19.30
C PHE A 359 -12.81 -5.75 -20.29
N GLY A 360 -12.91 -5.28 -21.53
CA GLY A 360 -11.84 -5.36 -22.51
C GLY A 360 -11.14 -4.02 -22.64
N THR A 361 -9.83 -4.05 -22.91
CA THR A 361 -9.08 -2.88 -23.37
C THR A 361 -9.15 -2.82 -24.90
N MET A 362 -9.65 -1.72 -25.45
CA MET A 362 -9.56 -1.42 -26.89
C MET A 362 -8.88 -0.06 -27.04
N GLY A 363 -7.54 -0.04 -27.05
CA GLY A 363 -6.75 1.18 -26.91
C GLY A 363 -6.90 1.80 -25.52
N ASP A 364 -7.04 3.12 -25.45
CA ASP A 364 -7.15 3.88 -24.20
C ASP A 364 -8.58 3.94 -23.63
N LYS A 365 -9.51 3.13 -24.13
CA LYS A 365 -10.90 3.10 -23.66
C LYS A 365 -11.24 1.74 -23.06
N LEU A 366 -11.86 1.76 -21.88
CA LEU A 366 -12.53 0.59 -21.34
C LEU A 366 -13.76 0.30 -22.18
N LYS A 367 -13.87 -0.93 -22.68
CA LYS A 367 -15.08 -1.42 -23.31
C LYS A 367 -15.73 -2.43 -22.36
N ALA A 368 -16.89 -2.06 -21.83
CA ALA A 368 -17.73 -2.99 -21.09
C ALA A 368 -18.29 -4.05 -22.05
N GLY A 369 -18.05 -5.31 -21.72
CA GLY A 369 -18.60 -6.49 -22.38
C GLY A 369 -19.88 -6.98 -21.70
N PRO A 370 -20.50 -8.04 -22.25
CA PRO A 370 -21.65 -8.67 -21.64
C PRO A 370 -21.25 -9.42 -20.35
N ILE A 371 -22.10 -9.38 -19.33
CA ILE A 371 -21.97 -10.19 -18.11
C ILE A 371 -22.81 -11.46 -18.27
N ALA A 372 -22.36 -12.59 -17.71
CA ALA A 372 -23.15 -13.82 -17.65
C ALA A 372 -23.21 -14.35 -16.21
N LEU A 373 -24.43 -14.49 -15.68
CA LEU A 373 -24.70 -14.98 -14.33
C LEU A 373 -25.77 -16.07 -14.37
N GLN A 374 -25.52 -17.17 -13.68
CA GLN A 374 -26.51 -18.22 -13.40
C GLN A 374 -26.59 -18.43 -11.90
N VAL A 375 -27.81 -18.38 -11.38
CA VAL A 375 -28.11 -18.57 -9.96
C VAL A 375 -29.07 -19.75 -9.86
N SER A 376 -28.60 -20.83 -9.26
CA SER A 376 -29.40 -22.02 -9.01
C SER A 376 -30.22 -21.90 -7.74
N ASP A 377 -31.20 -22.78 -7.60
CA ASP A 377 -32.08 -22.85 -6.44
C ASP A 377 -31.28 -23.03 -5.13
N SER A 378 -31.77 -22.52 -4.01
CA SER A 378 -31.11 -22.62 -2.69
C SER A 378 -29.69 -22.03 -2.61
N SER A 379 -29.29 -21.14 -3.52
CA SER A 379 -28.08 -20.33 -3.38
C SER A 379 -28.40 -18.99 -2.72
N ALA A 380 -27.44 -18.40 -2.01
CA ALA A 380 -27.67 -17.15 -1.29
C ALA A 380 -26.53 -16.14 -1.43
N ILE A 381 -26.89 -14.87 -1.63
CA ILE A 381 -25.99 -13.72 -1.59
C ILE A 381 -26.50 -12.75 -0.52
N LEU A 382 -25.79 -12.67 0.60
CA LEU A 382 -26.21 -11.92 1.79
C LEU A 382 -25.26 -10.75 2.02
N TYR A 383 -25.80 -9.54 2.18
CA TYR A 383 -24.96 -8.36 2.42
C TYR A 383 -24.36 -8.37 3.83
N ASP A 384 -23.04 -8.24 3.91
CA ASP A 384 -22.27 -8.04 5.14
C ASP A 384 -21.13 -7.03 4.89
N GLN A 385 -21.38 -5.77 5.23
CA GLN A 385 -20.41 -4.68 5.07
C GLN A 385 -19.13 -4.92 5.88
N ALA A 386 -19.23 -5.55 7.06
CA ALA A 386 -18.06 -5.86 7.88
C ALA A 386 -17.21 -6.96 7.22
N ALA A 387 -17.83 -7.96 6.59
CA ALA A 387 -17.11 -8.96 5.81
C ALA A 387 -16.42 -8.36 4.57
N ILE A 388 -17.07 -7.43 3.87
CA ILE A 388 -16.47 -6.68 2.75
C ILE A 388 -15.26 -5.88 3.23
N GLY A 389 -15.43 -5.09 4.30
CA GLY A 389 -14.35 -4.30 4.89
C GLY A 389 -13.16 -5.16 5.30
N ALA A 390 -13.41 -6.26 6.01
CA ALA A 390 -12.38 -7.22 6.39
C ALA A 390 -11.67 -7.82 5.17
N ALA A 391 -12.38 -8.17 4.09
CA ALA A 391 -11.77 -8.67 2.88
C ALA A 391 -10.89 -7.61 2.19
N LEU A 392 -11.32 -6.34 2.15
CA LEU A 392 -10.54 -5.24 1.58
C LEU A 392 -9.23 -4.99 2.33
N THR A 393 -9.15 -5.29 3.63
CA THR A 393 -7.88 -5.25 4.40
C THR A 393 -6.84 -6.26 3.93
N LEU A 394 -7.19 -7.17 3.03
CA LEU A 394 -6.24 -8.10 2.43
C LEU A 394 -5.58 -7.50 1.17
N LEU A 395 -6.16 -6.45 0.59
CA LEU A 395 -5.57 -5.77 -0.56
C LEU A 395 -4.46 -4.82 -0.07
N PRO A 396 -3.23 -4.94 -0.60
CA PRO A 396 -2.18 -4.00 -0.26
C PRO A 396 -2.51 -2.62 -0.86
N PRO A 397 -2.06 -1.54 -0.21
CA PRO A 397 -2.29 -0.21 -0.74
C PRO A 397 -1.50 0.01 -2.03
N THR A 398 -2.08 0.79 -2.94
CA THR A 398 -1.40 1.19 -4.17
C THR A 398 -0.40 2.29 -3.86
N GLN A 399 0.87 2.09 -4.22
CA GLN A 399 1.85 3.16 -4.15
C GLN A 399 1.69 4.09 -5.36
N LEU A 400 1.30 5.34 -5.11
CA LEU A 400 1.09 6.35 -6.15
C LEU A 400 2.41 7.00 -6.59
N GLY A 401 3.43 6.97 -5.73
CA GLY A 401 4.74 7.52 -6.03
C GLY A 401 5.63 7.56 -4.79
N TRP A 402 6.90 7.91 -4.99
CA TRP A 402 7.83 8.16 -3.90
C TRP A 402 8.89 9.18 -4.31
N ARG A 403 9.54 9.80 -3.33
CA ARG A 403 10.65 10.72 -3.52
C ARG A 403 11.62 10.70 -2.34
N ILE A 404 12.87 11.09 -2.60
CA ILE A 404 13.85 11.40 -1.56
C ILE A 404 13.61 12.84 -1.11
N LEU A 405 13.52 13.06 0.19
CA LEU A 405 13.48 14.40 0.78
C LEU A 405 14.86 14.78 1.26
N PHE A 406 15.29 15.97 0.89
CA PHE A 406 16.52 16.58 1.38
C PHE A 406 16.17 17.53 2.54
N PRO A 407 17.11 17.82 3.45
CA PRO A 407 16.90 18.84 4.45
C PRO A 407 16.49 20.14 3.76
N GLU A 408 15.37 20.73 4.17
CA GLU A 408 15.07 22.09 3.77
C GLU A 408 16.22 22.94 4.31
N THR A 409 16.85 23.73 3.44
CA THR A 409 17.85 24.69 3.88
C THR A 409 17.16 25.64 4.83
N VAL A 410 17.41 25.46 6.13
CA VAL A 410 17.00 26.42 7.16
C VAL A 410 17.69 27.73 6.80
N GLU A 411 16.95 28.69 6.25
CA GLU A 411 17.42 30.06 6.05
C GLU A 411 17.70 30.76 7.38
#